data_AF-A0A6G2JYK1-F1
#
_entry.id   AF-A0A6G2JYK1-F1
#
_cell.length_a   1.000
_cell.length_b   1.000
_cell.length_c   1.000
_cell.angle_alpha   90.00
_cell.angle_beta   90.00
_cell.angle_gamma   90.00
#
_symmetry.space_group_name_H-M   'P 1'
#
loop_
_entity.id
_entity.type
_entity.pdbx_description
1 polymer ?
#
loop_
_entity_poly.entity_id
_entity_poly.type
_entity_poly.pdbx_seq_one_letter_code
_entity_poly.pdbx_strand_id
1 'polypeptide(L)'
;TDDVPDDFQAYVTVQSEDGSGREAKGTQEELLLWLNHDDKDKVWKAQYDARAALAGHMAVARETPTFIYGDSLDMTGFKDGTGNPADEDQPAVAIVPDGDAGAGGSHIIAQRWVHDLDGWNALSDEQQEKNFGRKKFPETDKTDSQEPYSHLSHVELRADGNHGNEGSDKINEIARRSTPYAFHDGTVGLYFMAFCKDQAPLRRRLRRMYGLDDANGVRDAITDFSNPASGSFYFAPSEETLDAICS
;
A
#
# COMPACT_ATOMS: atom_id res chain seq x y z
N THR A 1 11.62 -22.41 -7.16
CA THR A 1 12.83 -21.78 -7.72
C THR A 1 13.62 -21.21 -6.57
N ASP A 2 14.95 -21.28 -6.61
CA ASP A 2 15.82 -20.63 -5.62
C ASP A 2 16.03 -19.15 -5.94
N ASP A 3 15.43 -18.66 -7.03
CA ASP A 3 15.42 -17.25 -7.47
C ASP A 3 14.39 -16.42 -6.69
N VAL A 4 14.56 -16.38 -5.36
CA VAL A 4 13.78 -15.54 -4.45
C VAL A 4 14.68 -14.40 -3.98
N PRO A 5 14.23 -13.13 -4.00
CA PRO A 5 15.03 -12.04 -3.50
C PRO A 5 15.43 -12.24 -2.03
N ASP A 6 16.68 -11.93 -1.72
CA ASP A 6 17.29 -12.18 -0.40
C ASP A 6 16.57 -11.46 0.76
N ASP A 7 15.91 -10.32 0.48
CA ASP A 7 15.24 -9.52 1.51
C ASP A 7 13.76 -9.89 1.71
N PHE A 8 13.26 -10.90 1.00
CA PHE A 8 11.88 -11.35 1.14
C PHE A 8 11.65 -12.04 2.49
N GLN A 9 10.67 -11.52 3.23
CA GLN A 9 10.16 -12.16 4.43
C GLN A 9 8.63 -12.08 4.49
N ALA A 10 8.04 -12.99 5.27
CA ALA A 10 6.61 -12.99 5.54
C ALA A 10 6.19 -11.72 6.29
N TYR A 11 4.95 -11.30 6.06
CA TYR A 11 4.35 -10.21 6.81
C TYR A 11 4.08 -10.63 8.25
N VAL A 12 4.54 -9.81 9.20
CA VAL A 12 4.26 -9.96 10.63
C VAL A 12 3.44 -8.78 11.14
N THR A 13 2.61 -9.01 12.17
CA THR A 13 1.87 -7.93 12.81
C THR A 13 2.85 -6.86 13.33
N VAL A 14 2.59 -5.61 12.96
CA VAL A 14 3.32 -4.44 13.48
C VAL A 14 2.42 -3.76 14.50
N GLN A 15 2.86 -3.67 15.75
CA GLN A 15 2.09 -3.05 16.82
C GLN A 15 2.77 -1.75 17.26
N SER A 16 1.97 -0.72 17.56
CA SER A 16 2.49 0.51 18.15
C SER A 16 2.85 0.31 19.63
N GLU A 17 3.90 1.00 20.07
CA GLU A 17 4.41 0.97 21.45
C GLU A 17 3.85 2.12 22.32
N ASP A 18 2.97 2.95 21.76
CA ASP A 18 2.38 4.14 22.41
C ASP A 18 1.24 3.84 23.41
N GLY A 19 0.88 2.56 23.59
CA GLY A 19 -0.20 2.11 24.46
C GLY A 19 -1.60 2.24 23.85
N SER A 20 -1.74 2.70 22.59
CA SER A 20 -3.04 2.81 21.89
C SER A 20 -3.66 1.47 21.54
N GLY A 21 -2.86 0.41 21.48
CA GLY A 21 -3.27 -0.91 20.98
C GLY A 21 -3.43 -0.97 19.46
N ARG A 22 -3.01 0.06 18.72
CA ARG A 22 -3.07 0.08 17.26
C ARG A 22 -2.06 -0.89 16.66
N GLU A 23 -2.51 -1.67 15.69
CA GLU A 23 -1.68 -2.63 14.97
C GLU A 23 -1.97 -2.64 13.47
N ALA A 24 -0.95 -2.95 12.68
CA ALA A 24 -1.11 -3.43 11.34
C ALA A 24 -1.08 -4.96 11.34
N LYS A 25 -2.26 -5.55 11.40
CA LYS A 25 -2.45 -6.99 11.54
C LYS A 25 -1.81 -7.77 10.39
N GLY A 26 -0.98 -8.76 10.74
CA GLY A 26 -0.47 -9.74 9.80
C GLY A 26 -1.47 -10.84 9.51
N THR A 27 -1.79 -11.02 8.24
CA THR A 27 -2.65 -12.09 7.72
C THR A 27 -2.02 -12.58 6.40
N GLN A 28 -0.79 -13.06 6.47
CA GLN A 28 -0.06 -13.53 5.29
C GLN A 28 -0.85 -14.65 4.61
N GLU A 29 -1.11 -14.50 3.31
CA GLU A 29 -1.68 -15.56 2.46
C GLU A 29 -0.61 -16.04 1.47
N GLU A 30 -0.89 -17.14 0.77
CA GLU A 30 0.10 -17.82 -0.09
C GLU A 30 0.16 -17.28 -1.52
N LEU A 31 -0.98 -16.82 -2.06
CA LEU A 31 -1.10 -16.38 -3.45
C LEU A 31 -1.96 -15.11 -3.55
N LEU A 32 -1.45 -14.12 -4.28
CA LEU A 32 -2.19 -12.93 -4.69
C LEU A 32 -2.50 -13.00 -6.18
N LEU A 33 -3.79 -12.91 -6.54
CA LEU A 33 -4.22 -12.62 -7.90
C LEU A 33 -4.75 -11.18 -7.95
N TRP A 34 -3.98 -10.28 -8.55
CA TRP A 34 -4.40 -8.89 -8.77
C TRP A 34 -4.88 -8.71 -10.20
N LEU A 35 -6.19 -8.56 -10.37
CA LEU A 35 -6.84 -8.48 -11.68
C LEU A 35 -7.45 -7.09 -11.86
N ASN A 36 -7.13 -6.43 -12.98
CA ASN A 36 -7.68 -5.12 -13.31
C ASN A 36 -8.04 -5.05 -14.80
N HIS A 37 -9.18 -4.41 -15.07
CA HIS A 37 -9.67 -4.09 -16.42
C HIS A 37 -10.82 -3.06 -16.27
N ASP A 38 -11.03 -2.23 -17.29
CA ASP A 38 -12.15 -1.28 -17.36
C ASP A 38 -13.50 -2.01 -17.38
N ASP A 39 -13.64 -2.98 -18.28
CA ASP A 39 -14.75 -3.93 -18.33
C ASP A 39 -14.71 -4.97 -17.17
N LYS A 40 -15.68 -4.90 -16.27
CA LYS A 40 -15.74 -5.75 -15.06
C LYS A 40 -16.12 -7.21 -15.34
N ASP A 41 -16.79 -7.50 -16.44
CA ASP A 41 -17.10 -8.85 -16.88
C ASP A 41 -15.81 -9.64 -17.23
N LYS A 42 -14.81 -8.98 -17.84
CA LYS A 42 -13.50 -9.59 -18.11
C LYS A 42 -12.73 -9.90 -16.82
N VAL A 43 -12.79 -9.01 -15.83
CA VAL A 43 -12.20 -9.27 -14.50
C VAL A 43 -12.86 -10.50 -13.86
N TRP A 44 -14.19 -10.55 -13.88
CA TRP A 44 -14.94 -11.70 -13.36
C TRP A 44 -14.58 -13.00 -14.11
N LYS A 45 -14.49 -12.97 -15.44
CA LYS A 45 -14.15 -14.16 -16.23
C LYS A 45 -12.75 -14.68 -15.90
N ALA A 46 -11.76 -13.79 -15.83
CA ALA A 46 -10.40 -14.17 -15.45
C ALA A 46 -10.35 -14.76 -14.03
N GLN A 47 -11.07 -14.16 -13.09
CA GLN A 47 -11.20 -14.69 -11.74
C GLN A 47 -11.86 -16.07 -11.70
N TYR A 48 -12.96 -16.27 -12.45
CA TYR A 48 -13.65 -17.54 -12.54
C TYR A 48 -12.74 -18.63 -13.09
N ASP A 49 -12.00 -18.35 -14.17
CA ASP A 49 -11.07 -19.31 -14.77
C ASP A 49 -9.93 -19.68 -13.82
N ALA A 50 -9.35 -18.69 -13.14
CA ALA A 50 -8.30 -18.93 -12.15
C ALA A 50 -8.80 -19.80 -10.98
N ARG A 51 -10.01 -19.54 -10.48
CA ARG A 51 -10.64 -20.36 -9.42
C ARG A 51 -10.89 -21.79 -9.89
N ALA A 52 -11.36 -21.97 -11.12
CA ALA A 52 -11.58 -23.29 -11.69
C ALA A 52 -10.26 -24.07 -11.85
N ALA A 53 -9.19 -23.39 -12.29
CA ALA A 53 -7.87 -23.99 -12.43
C ALA A 53 -7.23 -24.38 -11.09
N LEU A 54 -7.49 -23.61 -10.02
CA LEU A 54 -6.95 -23.86 -8.67
C LEU A 54 -7.85 -24.75 -7.79
N ALA A 55 -8.99 -25.23 -8.32
CA ALA A 55 -9.95 -26.00 -7.56
C ALA A 55 -9.32 -27.28 -6.97
N GLY A 56 -9.47 -27.45 -5.65
CA GLY A 56 -8.89 -28.58 -4.91
C GLY A 56 -7.43 -28.40 -4.48
N HIS A 57 -6.75 -27.35 -4.95
CA HIS A 57 -5.38 -27.00 -4.54
C HIS A 57 -5.34 -25.82 -3.58
N MET A 58 -6.20 -24.82 -3.78
CA MET A 58 -6.28 -23.63 -2.94
C MET A 58 -7.72 -23.29 -2.58
N ALA A 59 -7.89 -22.56 -1.48
CA ALA A 59 -9.16 -21.96 -1.08
C ALA A 59 -9.07 -20.43 -1.15
N VAL A 60 -10.18 -19.77 -1.47
CA VAL A 60 -10.23 -18.31 -1.47
C VAL A 60 -10.19 -17.81 -0.03
N ALA A 61 -9.04 -17.27 0.39
CA ALA A 61 -8.91 -16.65 1.71
C ALA A 61 -9.62 -15.29 1.77
N ARG A 62 -9.50 -14.50 0.69
CA ARG A 62 -10.11 -13.17 0.59
C ARG A 62 -10.38 -12.79 -0.86
N GLU A 63 -11.46 -12.05 -1.05
CA GLU A 63 -11.76 -11.32 -2.28
C GLU A 63 -12.11 -9.88 -1.88
N THR A 64 -11.62 -8.89 -2.64
CA THR A 64 -11.99 -7.49 -2.43
C THR A 64 -12.18 -6.81 -3.78
N PRO A 65 -13.42 -6.73 -4.28
CA PRO A 65 -13.73 -5.95 -5.46
C PRO A 65 -13.49 -4.47 -5.18
N THR A 66 -12.76 -3.80 -6.07
CA THR A 66 -12.38 -2.39 -5.93
C THR A 66 -12.93 -1.55 -7.08
N PHE A 67 -12.93 -0.23 -6.90
CA PHE A 67 -13.38 0.73 -7.91
C PHE A 67 -12.60 2.04 -7.83
N ILE A 68 -12.50 2.74 -8.95
CA ILE A 68 -11.99 4.11 -8.98
C ILE A 68 -13.10 5.04 -8.51
N TYR A 69 -12.83 5.86 -7.50
CA TYR A 69 -13.77 6.83 -6.95
C TYR A 69 -13.42 8.24 -7.42
N GLY A 70 -14.33 8.90 -8.15
CA GLY A 70 -14.11 10.27 -8.65
C GLY A 70 -12.81 10.41 -9.44
N ASP A 71 -12.05 11.46 -9.14
CA ASP A 71 -10.75 11.78 -9.77
C ASP A 71 -9.57 11.03 -9.11
N SER A 72 -9.71 9.71 -8.94
CA SER A 72 -8.78 8.85 -8.19
C SER A 72 -8.65 9.26 -6.72
N LEU A 73 -9.80 9.51 -6.10
CA LEU A 73 -9.89 9.83 -4.68
C LEU A 73 -9.85 8.56 -3.84
N ASP A 74 -9.17 8.65 -2.70
CA ASP A 74 -9.49 7.81 -1.55
C ASP A 74 -10.84 8.24 -0.94
N MET A 75 -11.50 7.33 -0.21
CA MET A 75 -12.81 7.63 0.38
C MET A 75 -12.75 8.67 1.51
N THR A 76 -11.55 9.03 2.00
CA THR A 76 -11.31 10.19 2.88
C THR A 76 -11.47 11.55 2.17
N GLY A 77 -11.57 11.57 0.84
CA GLY A 77 -11.66 12.78 0.01
C GLY A 77 -10.32 13.36 -0.43
N PHE A 78 -9.20 12.67 -0.16
CA PHE A 78 -7.88 13.02 -0.65
C PHE A 78 -7.58 12.32 -1.96
N LYS A 79 -6.89 13.01 -2.87
CA LYS A 79 -6.41 12.40 -4.11
C LYS A 79 -5.29 11.41 -3.79
N ASP A 80 -5.49 10.15 -4.16
CA ASP A 80 -4.46 9.13 -4.03
C ASP A 80 -3.60 9.06 -5.31
N GLY A 81 -2.38 8.55 -5.19
CA GLY A 81 -1.42 8.46 -6.29
C GLY A 81 -0.54 9.70 -6.50
N THR A 82 -0.91 10.88 -5.97
CA THR A 82 -0.15 12.14 -6.15
C THR A 82 1.34 12.05 -5.74
N GLY A 83 1.67 11.17 -4.79
CA GLY A 83 3.04 10.95 -4.33
C GLY A 83 3.84 9.88 -5.10
N ASN A 84 3.25 9.20 -6.09
CA ASN A 84 3.98 8.22 -6.90
C ASN A 84 5.08 8.89 -7.74
N PRO A 85 6.12 8.14 -8.12
CA PRO A 85 6.97 8.53 -9.23
C PRO A 85 6.15 8.75 -10.50
N ALA A 86 6.69 9.54 -11.45
CA ALA A 86 6.11 9.67 -12.78
C ALA A 86 5.95 8.27 -13.41
N ASP A 87 4.95 8.09 -14.27
CA ASP A 87 4.59 6.76 -14.76
C ASP A 87 5.76 6.08 -15.50
N GLU A 88 6.57 6.85 -16.22
CA GLU A 88 7.80 6.41 -16.87
C GLU A 88 8.92 5.98 -15.91
N ASP A 89 8.92 6.49 -14.68
CA ASP A 89 9.94 6.22 -13.66
C ASP A 89 9.53 5.08 -12.70
N GLN A 90 8.25 4.74 -12.64
CA GLN A 90 7.74 3.69 -11.76
C GLN A 90 8.41 2.32 -11.96
N PRO A 91 8.74 1.86 -13.18
CA PRO A 91 9.48 0.61 -13.38
C PRO A 91 10.82 0.59 -12.62
N ALA A 92 11.55 1.70 -12.60
CA ALA A 92 12.88 1.77 -11.97
C ALA A 92 12.85 1.62 -10.44
N VAL A 93 11.72 1.93 -9.81
CA VAL A 93 11.52 1.75 -8.37
C VAL A 93 10.84 0.43 -8.02
N ALA A 94 10.10 -0.16 -8.96
CA ALA A 94 9.24 -1.32 -8.74
C ALA A 94 9.88 -2.66 -9.15
N ILE A 95 10.72 -2.66 -10.19
CA ILE A 95 11.22 -3.89 -10.81
C ILE A 95 12.64 -4.21 -10.31
N VAL A 96 12.84 -5.46 -9.88
CA VAL A 96 14.17 -5.99 -9.52
C VAL A 96 15.06 -5.99 -10.77
N PRO A 97 16.26 -5.36 -10.72
CA PRO A 97 17.12 -5.25 -11.89
C PRO A 97 17.75 -6.58 -12.29
N ASP A 98 18.23 -6.66 -13.53
CA ASP A 98 18.98 -7.82 -14.02
C ASP A 98 20.22 -8.12 -13.18
N GLY A 99 20.48 -9.40 -12.93
CA GLY A 99 21.64 -9.88 -12.19
C GLY A 99 21.40 -10.06 -10.68
N ASP A 100 20.30 -9.53 -10.15
CA ASP A 100 19.85 -9.77 -8.78
C ASP A 100 18.84 -10.94 -8.72
N ALA A 101 18.72 -11.57 -7.55
CA ALA A 101 17.74 -12.63 -7.34
C ALA A 101 16.31 -12.09 -7.47
N GLY A 102 15.48 -12.75 -8.29
CA GLY A 102 14.14 -12.31 -8.64
C GLY A 102 14.09 -11.24 -9.74
N ALA A 103 15.13 -11.09 -10.56
CA ALA A 103 15.18 -10.15 -11.67
C ALA A 103 13.89 -10.14 -12.53
N GLY A 104 13.43 -8.94 -12.87
CA GLY A 104 12.17 -8.73 -13.59
C GLY A 104 10.90 -8.86 -12.74
N GLY A 105 11.02 -9.31 -11.50
CA GLY A 105 9.92 -9.37 -10.54
C GLY A 105 9.75 -8.09 -9.71
N SER A 106 8.84 -8.14 -8.72
CA SER A 106 8.55 -7.02 -7.82
C SER A 106 8.06 -7.48 -6.45
N HIS A 107 8.50 -6.80 -5.40
CA HIS A 107 7.92 -6.95 -4.06
C HIS A 107 6.61 -6.20 -3.94
N ILE A 108 5.62 -6.85 -3.33
CA ILE A 108 4.29 -6.30 -3.14
C ILE A 108 3.97 -6.27 -1.65
N ILE A 109 3.49 -5.13 -1.16
CA ILE A 109 2.69 -5.08 0.05
C ILE A 109 1.22 -4.96 -0.34
N ALA A 110 0.35 -5.76 0.28
CA ALA A 110 -1.09 -5.68 0.08
C ALA A 110 -1.80 -5.62 1.44
N GLN A 111 -2.61 -4.58 1.64
CA GLN A 111 -3.32 -4.35 2.89
C GLN A 111 -4.74 -3.88 2.61
N ARG A 112 -5.71 -4.43 3.34
CA ARG A 112 -7.11 -3.99 3.25
C ARG A 112 -7.41 -3.07 4.43
N TRP A 113 -7.32 -1.76 4.20
CA TRP A 113 -7.61 -0.74 5.21
C TRP A 113 -9.11 -0.51 5.33
N VAL A 114 -9.62 -0.42 6.55
CA VAL A 114 -11.02 -0.09 6.85
C VAL A 114 -11.04 1.31 7.45
N HIS A 115 -11.84 2.21 6.88
CA HIS A 115 -11.94 3.58 7.34
C HIS A 115 -13.08 3.76 8.35
N ASP A 116 -12.82 4.58 9.37
CA ASP A 116 -13.81 5.25 10.19
C ASP A 116 -14.10 6.63 9.56
N LEU A 117 -15.01 6.64 8.57
CA LEU A 117 -15.37 7.88 7.89
C LEU A 117 -16.18 8.83 8.78
N ASP A 118 -16.89 8.33 9.79
CA ASP A 118 -17.63 9.19 10.72
C ASP A 118 -16.65 9.99 11.59
N GLY A 119 -15.66 9.31 12.17
CA GLY A 119 -14.57 9.95 12.91
C GLY A 119 -13.76 10.92 12.03
N TRP A 120 -13.46 10.51 10.79
CA TRP A 120 -12.72 11.37 9.85
C TRP A 120 -13.50 12.63 9.48
N ASN A 121 -14.78 12.49 9.12
CA ASN A 121 -15.64 13.60 8.69
C ASN A 121 -16.08 14.52 9.82
N ALA A 122 -15.86 14.13 11.08
CA ALA A 122 -16.05 15.01 12.23
C ALA A 122 -14.93 16.06 12.37
N LEU A 123 -13.76 15.83 11.75
CA LEU A 123 -12.66 16.78 11.69
C LEU A 123 -12.97 17.92 10.70
N SER A 124 -12.45 19.12 10.96
CA SER A 124 -12.42 20.16 9.94
C SER A 124 -11.46 19.78 8.81
N ASP A 125 -11.65 20.35 7.62
CA ASP A 125 -10.72 20.13 6.50
C ASP A 125 -9.28 20.48 6.90
N GLU A 126 -9.05 21.57 7.65
CA GLU A 126 -7.71 21.93 8.15
C GLU A 126 -7.09 20.82 9.03
N GLN A 127 -7.89 20.17 9.87
CA GLN A 127 -7.42 19.06 10.70
C GLN A 127 -7.11 17.82 9.86
N GLN A 128 -7.96 17.51 8.88
CA GLN A 128 -7.72 16.42 7.94
C GLN A 128 -6.45 16.66 7.13
N GLU A 129 -6.23 17.88 6.66
CA GLU A 129 -5.03 18.29 5.91
C GLU A 129 -3.77 18.17 6.75
N LYS A 130 -3.81 18.55 8.04
CA LYS A 130 -2.68 18.35 8.98
C LYS A 130 -2.40 16.87 9.23
N ASN A 131 -3.44 16.06 9.39
CA ASN A 131 -3.31 14.62 9.56
C ASN A 131 -2.75 13.93 8.31
N PHE A 132 -3.09 14.42 7.11
CA PHE A 132 -2.64 13.83 5.85
C PHE A 132 -1.27 14.37 5.39
N GLY A 133 -1.00 15.66 5.60
CA GLY A 133 0.17 16.38 5.08
C GLY A 133 -0.01 17.00 3.70
N ARG A 134 -1.24 16.98 3.17
CA ARG A 134 -1.63 17.60 1.89
C ARG A 134 -2.92 18.39 2.02
N LYS A 135 -3.17 19.26 1.05
CA LYS A 135 -4.45 19.93 0.85
C LYS A 135 -5.49 18.95 0.34
N LYS A 136 -6.72 19.10 0.82
CA LYS A 136 -7.83 18.26 0.40
C LYS A 136 -8.18 18.57 -1.07
N PHE A 137 -8.79 17.61 -1.76
CA PHE A 137 -9.19 17.82 -3.15
C PHE A 137 -10.13 19.04 -3.27
N PRO A 138 -9.95 19.94 -4.26
CA PRO A 138 -9.18 19.76 -5.50
C PRO A 138 -7.71 20.24 -5.49
N GLU A 139 -7.21 20.83 -4.40
CA GLU A 139 -5.87 21.46 -4.39
C GLU A 139 -4.74 20.43 -4.42
N THR A 140 -4.77 19.41 -3.54
CA THR A 140 -3.84 18.27 -3.50
C THR A 140 -2.36 18.56 -3.22
N ASP A 141 -1.95 19.83 -3.22
CA ASP A 141 -0.61 20.28 -2.87
C ASP A 141 -0.20 19.85 -1.45
N LYS A 142 1.08 19.89 -1.14
CA LYS A 142 1.53 19.67 0.24
C LYS A 142 1.10 20.84 1.12
N THR A 143 0.88 20.58 2.41
CA THR A 143 0.78 21.66 3.40
C THR A 143 2.14 22.36 3.55
N ASP A 144 2.11 23.66 3.87
CA ASP A 144 3.31 24.51 4.00
C ASP A 144 4.37 23.93 4.95
N SER A 145 3.93 23.21 5.98
CA SER A 145 4.77 22.44 6.88
C SER A 145 4.13 21.09 7.15
N GLN A 146 4.97 20.09 7.41
CA GLN A 146 4.51 18.76 7.80
C GLN A 146 4.51 18.60 9.32
N GLU A 147 3.35 18.25 9.87
CA GLU A 147 3.24 17.85 11.27
C GLU A 147 3.99 16.53 11.48
N PRO A 148 4.64 16.31 12.62
CA PRO A 148 5.34 15.05 12.91
C PRO A 148 4.43 13.82 12.81
N TYR A 149 3.14 13.98 13.15
CA TYR A 149 2.13 12.91 13.10
C TYR A 149 1.44 12.77 11.74
N SER A 150 1.74 13.63 10.76
CA SER A 150 1.06 13.58 9.46
C SER A 150 1.42 12.32 8.67
N HIS A 151 0.50 11.83 7.85
CA HIS A 151 0.74 10.67 6.99
C HIS A 151 1.98 10.85 6.12
N LEU A 152 2.15 12.03 5.51
CA LEU A 152 3.29 12.32 4.64
C LEU A 152 4.64 12.28 5.37
N SER A 153 4.71 12.69 6.64
CA SER A 153 5.90 12.55 7.49
C SER A 153 6.31 11.08 7.72
N HIS A 154 5.39 10.13 7.57
CA HIS A 154 5.67 8.71 7.75
C HIS A 154 6.02 8.00 6.45
N VAL A 155 5.38 8.37 5.34
CA VAL A 155 5.46 7.61 4.09
C VAL A 155 6.33 8.25 3.00
N GLU A 156 6.61 9.55 3.07
CA GLU A 156 7.52 10.21 2.11
C GLU A 156 8.92 10.33 2.70
N LEU A 157 9.77 9.36 2.37
CA LEU A 157 11.12 9.27 2.90
C LEU A 157 12.07 10.26 2.18
N ARG A 158 12.95 10.91 2.95
CA ARG A 158 13.84 11.99 2.54
C ARG A 158 15.26 11.70 3.02
N ALA A 159 16.26 12.04 2.21
CA ALA A 159 17.67 11.69 2.44
C ALA A 159 18.27 12.33 3.71
N ASP A 160 17.81 13.52 4.07
CA ASP A 160 18.23 14.27 5.27
C ASP A 160 17.47 13.89 6.55
N GLY A 161 16.51 12.96 6.46
CA GLY A 161 15.64 12.58 7.56
C GLY A 161 14.48 13.55 7.83
N ASN A 162 14.35 14.66 7.09
CA ASN A 162 13.24 15.59 7.21
C ASN A 162 12.04 15.14 6.36
N HIS A 163 11.46 14.01 6.76
CA HIS A 163 10.42 13.30 6.01
C HIS A 163 9.16 14.14 5.76
N GLY A 164 8.53 13.91 4.61
CA GLY A 164 7.37 14.68 4.13
C GLY A 164 7.67 16.12 3.67
N ASN A 165 8.67 16.77 4.25
CA ASN A 165 9.08 18.12 3.91
C ASN A 165 9.94 18.14 2.65
N GLU A 166 9.94 19.29 1.97
CA GLU A 166 10.86 19.56 0.88
C GLU A 166 12.23 19.99 1.44
N GLY A 167 13.30 19.74 0.67
CA GLY A 167 14.66 20.16 1.07
C GLY A 167 15.75 19.15 0.74
N SER A 168 15.40 17.87 0.56
CA SER A 168 16.33 16.82 0.11
C SER A 168 15.64 15.84 -0.82
N ASP A 169 16.42 14.99 -1.49
CA ASP A 169 15.88 14.00 -2.43
C ASP A 169 14.96 13.00 -1.71
N LYS A 170 13.89 12.59 -2.41
CA LYS A 170 13.12 11.43 -1.99
C LYS A 170 13.99 10.19 -2.10
N ILE A 171 13.85 9.27 -1.16
CA ILE A 171 14.57 8.00 -1.16
C ILE A 171 13.62 6.82 -1.08
N ASN A 172 14.06 5.68 -1.62
CA ASN A 172 13.36 4.41 -1.50
C ASN A 172 11.89 4.52 -1.96
N GLU A 173 11.62 5.24 -3.04
CA GLU A 173 10.26 5.45 -3.56
C GLU A 173 9.59 4.12 -3.91
N ILE A 174 8.26 4.14 -3.93
CA ILE A 174 7.41 2.97 -4.19
C ILE A 174 6.34 3.36 -5.20
N ALA A 175 5.93 2.43 -6.06
CA ALA A 175 4.81 2.63 -6.98
C ALA A 175 3.52 2.12 -6.33
N ARG A 176 2.57 3.01 -6.03
CA ARG A 176 1.30 2.61 -5.39
C ARG A 176 0.20 2.41 -6.44
N ARG A 177 -0.65 1.43 -6.17
CA ARG A 177 -1.83 1.05 -6.96
C ARG A 177 -3.04 0.81 -6.04
N SER A 178 -3.10 1.58 -4.97
CA SER A 178 -4.20 1.50 -4.01
C SER A 178 -5.54 1.79 -4.70
N THR A 179 -6.60 1.11 -4.29
CA THR A 179 -7.92 1.31 -4.88
C THR A 179 -9.02 1.22 -3.82
N PRO A 180 -9.99 2.17 -3.79
CA PRO A 180 -11.13 2.11 -2.89
C PRO A 180 -11.96 0.82 -3.02
N TYR A 181 -12.57 0.41 -1.91
CA TYR A 181 -13.59 -0.64 -1.88
C TYR A 181 -14.70 -0.31 -0.90
N ALA A 182 -15.86 -0.93 -1.12
CA ALA A 182 -17.03 -0.80 -0.27
C ALA A 182 -17.81 -2.12 -0.26
N PHE A 183 -18.33 -2.49 0.90
CA PHE A 183 -19.16 -3.67 1.09
C PHE A 183 -20.60 -3.28 1.45
N HIS A 184 -21.52 -4.24 1.28
CA HIS A 184 -22.95 -4.02 1.49
C HIS A 184 -23.32 -3.74 2.96
N ASP A 185 -22.43 -4.06 3.91
CA ASP A 185 -22.62 -3.83 5.34
C ASP A 185 -22.19 -2.43 5.78
N GLY A 186 -21.75 -1.59 4.84
CA GLY A 186 -21.25 -0.24 5.11
C GLY A 186 -19.74 -0.18 5.35
N THR A 187 -19.03 -1.32 5.37
CA THR A 187 -17.57 -1.32 5.44
C THR A 187 -17.00 -0.66 4.19
N VAL A 188 -16.19 0.38 4.39
CA VAL A 188 -15.52 1.12 3.31
C VAL A 188 -14.05 1.26 3.62
N GLY A 189 -13.23 1.42 2.57
CA GLY A 189 -11.80 1.38 2.78
C GLY A 189 -10.97 1.58 1.52
N LEU A 190 -9.67 1.45 1.73
CA LEU A 190 -8.65 1.44 0.69
C LEU A 190 -7.97 0.08 0.65
N TYR A 191 -7.97 -0.56 -0.50
CA TYR A 191 -7.09 -1.71 -0.73
C TYR A 191 -5.73 -1.16 -1.12
N PHE A 192 -4.85 -0.99 -0.15
CA PHE A 192 -3.51 -0.47 -0.35
C PHE A 192 -2.65 -1.54 -1.01
N MET A 193 -2.08 -1.18 -2.16
CA MET A 193 -1.08 -1.97 -2.85
C MET A 193 0.09 -1.10 -3.25
N ALA A 194 1.30 -1.59 -3.01
CA ALA A 194 2.49 -0.91 -3.48
C ALA A 194 3.56 -1.91 -3.93
N PHE A 195 4.33 -1.46 -4.90
CA PHE A 195 5.37 -2.21 -5.60
C PHE A 195 6.71 -1.56 -5.35
N CYS A 196 7.72 -2.39 -5.11
CA CYS A 196 9.09 -1.94 -4.94
C CYS A 196 10.06 -3.05 -5.37
N LYS A 197 11.22 -2.67 -5.90
CA LYS A 197 12.30 -3.61 -6.21
C LYS A 197 12.95 -4.22 -4.97
N ASP A 198 12.77 -3.59 -3.81
CA ASP A 198 13.22 -4.08 -2.50
C ASP A 198 12.01 -4.18 -1.55
N GLN A 199 11.96 -5.17 -0.66
CA GLN A 199 10.92 -5.24 0.36
C GLN A 199 11.13 -4.22 1.49
N ALA A 200 12.39 -3.94 1.85
CA ALA A 200 12.73 -3.09 3.00
C ALA A 200 12.07 -1.69 2.99
N PRO A 201 11.98 -0.97 1.86
CA PRO A 201 11.22 0.28 1.74
C PRO A 201 9.74 0.20 2.11
N LEU A 202 9.08 -0.92 1.76
CA LEU A 202 7.67 -1.15 2.07
C LEU A 202 7.49 -1.35 3.58
N ARG A 203 8.33 -2.20 4.16
CA ARG A 203 8.35 -2.48 5.60
C ARG A 203 8.66 -1.24 6.44
N ARG A 204 9.65 -0.44 6.04
CA ARG A 204 10.04 0.77 6.79
C ARG A 204 8.89 1.76 6.88
N ARG A 205 8.18 2.02 5.79
CA ARG A 205 7.00 2.92 5.81
C ARG A 205 5.92 2.41 6.74
N LEU A 206 5.59 1.12 6.63
CA LEU A 206 4.62 0.49 7.52
C LEU A 206 5.02 0.65 8.99
N ARG A 207 6.26 0.31 9.35
CA ARG A 207 6.73 0.40 10.74
C ARG A 207 6.71 1.83 11.27
N ARG A 208 7.14 2.79 10.46
CA ARG A 208 7.06 4.22 10.80
C ARG A 208 5.63 4.65 11.08
N MET A 209 4.66 4.22 10.28
CA MET A 209 3.25 4.58 10.53
C MET A 209 2.76 4.18 11.93
N TYR A 210 3.37 3.18 12.57
CA TYR A 210 3.05 2.74 13.93
C TYR A 210 3.98 3.33 15.01
N GLY A 211 4.76 4.37 14.67
CA GLY A 211 5.66 5.06 15.59
C GLY A 211 6.99 4.36 15.84
N LEU A 212 7.30 3.34 15.06
CA LEU A 212 8.55 2.57 15.19
C LEU A 212 9.68 3.17 14.33
N ASP A 213 10.86 2.57 14.46
CA ASP A 213 12.07 2.97 13.75
C ASP A 213 12.43 4.44 14.03
N ASP A 214 12.66 5.24 12.99
CA ASP A 214 13.05 6.65 13.07
C ASP A 214 11.86 7.60 13.22
N ALA A 215 10.63 7.09 13.41
CA ALA A 215 9.46 7.89 13.78
C ALA A 215 9.46 8.30 15.27
N ASN A 216 10.39 7.77 16.08
CA ASN A 216 10.63 8.18 17.48
C ASN A 216 9.39 8.17 18.37
N GLY A 217 8.52 7.16 18.21
CA GLY A 217 7.29 7.01 18.99
C GLY A 217 6.11 7.86 18.51
N VAL A 218 6.29 8.70 17.48
CA VAL A 218 5.19 9.45 16.87
C VAL A 218 4.49 8.56 15.86
N ARG A 219 3.22 8.23 16.12
CA ARG A 219 2.38 7.42 15.23
C ARG A 219 1.74 8.29 14.15
N ASP A 220 1.49 7.69 12.99
CA ASP A 220 0.72 8.31 11.91
C ASP A 220 -0.74 8.49 12.32
N ALA A 221 -1.21 9.74 12.34
CA ALA A 221 -2.56 10.10 12.74
C ALA A 221 -3.64 9.44 11.87
N ILE A 222 -3.34 9.06 10.63
CA ILE A 222 -4.32 8.36 9.77
C ILE A 222 -4.73 7.01 10.38
N THR A 223 -3.85 6.39 11.18
CA THR A 223 -4.13 5.08 11.79
C THR A 223 -5.21 5.16 12.89
N ASP A 224 -5.57 6.36 13.34
CA ASP A 224 -6.74 6.55 14.20
C ASP A 224 -8.08 6.45 13.46
N PHE A 225 -8.07 6.75 12.16
CA PHE A 225 -9.26 6.78 11.30
C PHE A 225 -9.26 5.67 10.24
N SER A 226 -8.20 4.87 10.17
CA SER A 226 -8.05 3.82 9.18
C SER A 226 -7.18 2.70 9.74
N ASN A 227 -7.67 1.47 9.76
CA ASN A 227 -6.92 0.33 10.30
C ASN A 227 -6.93 -0.85 9.32
N PRO A 228 -5.80 -1.54 9.08
CA PRO A 228 -5.76 -2.65 8.15
C PRO A 228 -6.39 -3.90 8.79
N ALA A 229 -7.43 -4.40 8.15
CA ALA A 229 -8.07 -5.67 8.50
C ALA A 229 -7.33 -6.89 7.93
N SER A 230 -6.35 -6.67 7.06
CA SER A 230 -5.41 -7.68 6.56
C SER A 230 -4.12 -7.03 6.09
N GLY A 231 -3.02 -7.79 6.12
CA GLY A 231 -1.71 -7.39 5.62
C GLY A 231 -0.86 -8.58 5.21
N SER A 232 -0.27 -8.50 4.01
CA SER A 232 0.56 -9.57 3.43
C SER A 232 1.68 -8.96 2.59
N PHE A 233 2.81 -9.65 2.52
CA PHE A 233 3.86 -9.40 1.54
C PHE A 233 3.82 -10.50 0.48
N TYR A 234 4.01 -10.14 -0.78
CA TYR A 234 4.16 -11.08 -1.88
C TYR A 234 5.37 -10.71 -2.71
N PHE A 235 5.82 -11.66 -3.51
CA PHE A 235 6.73 -11.41 -4.61
C PHE A 235 6.00 -11.82 -5.89
N ALA A 236 5.97 -10.92 -6.87
CA ALA A 236 5.48 -11.20 -8.22
C ALA A 236 6.69 -11.48 -9.11
N PRO A 237 6.96 -12.75 -9.49
CA PRO A 237 8.06 -13.07 -10.39
C PRO A 237 7.81 -12.52 -11.79
N SER A 238 8.88 -12.46 -12.61
CA SER A 238 8.77 -12.18 -14.04
C SER A 238 7.95 -13.25 -14.76
N GLU A 239 7.42 -12.89 -15.94
CA GLU A 239 6.71 -13.84 -16.80
C GLU A 239 7.63 -14.99 -17.21
N GLU A 240 8.90 -14.71 -17.53
CA GLU A 240 9.88 -15.74 -17.90
C GLU A 240 10.12 -16.74 -16.77
N THR A 241 10.20 -16.27 -15.52
CA THR A 241 10.36 -17.14 -14.35
C THR A 241 9.11 -17.99 -14.11
N LEU A 242 7.91 -17.42 -14.28
CA LEU A 242 6.65 -18.17 -14.17
C LEU A 242 6.52 -19.24 -15.26
N ASP A 243 6.86 -18.91 -16.50
CA ASP A 243 6.82 -19.85 -17.63
C ASP A 243 7.79 -21.02 -17.39
N ALA A 244 9.02 -20.74 -16.93
CA ALA A 244 10.03 -21.76 -16.67
C ALA A 244 9.67 -22.74 -15.55
N ILE A 245 8.88 -22.34 -14.55
CA ILE A 245 8.41 -23.25 -13.49
C ILE A 245 7.14 -24.01 -13.86
N CYS A 246 6.39 -23.53 -14.86
CA CYS A 246 5.16 -24.17 -15.35
C CYS A 246 5.41 -25.14 -16.52
N SER A 247 6.56 -25.04 -17.18
CA SER A 247 7.02 -25.94 -18.24
C SER A 247 7.61 -27.24 -17.70
#